data_AF-A0A7J8Q9J6-F1
#
_entry.id   AF-A0A7J8Q9J6-F1
#
_cell.length_a   1.000
_cell.length_b   1.000
_cell.length_c   1.000
_cell.angle_alpha   90.00
_cell.angle_beta   90.00
_cell.angle_gamma   90.00
#
_symmetry.space_group_name_H-M   'P 1'
#
loop_
_entity.id
_entity.type
_entity.pdbx_description
1 polymer ?
#
loop_
_entity_poly.entity_id
_entity_poly.type
_entity_poly.pdbx_seq_one_letter_code
_entity_poly.pdbx_strand_id
1 'polypeptide(L)'
;MEVNGGAVSDPETIRSQFLQLLRTRRNAQLPLTVEPAKPVVKPLFQDVTPPTFSEAMESCPKANIGNLKELLKEENLYLHTEAGDQGKLPVLILSTKGNNQEKRPAVVFLHSTHKCKEWLRPLLEAYASRGYVAIGVDSRYHGERASSLTTYRDALVSSWKNGDTMPFIFD
;
A
#
# COMPACT_ATOMS: atom_id res chain seq x y z
N MET A 1 -43.48 30.91 -13.23
CA MET A 1 -42.10 30.74 -12.73
C MET A 1 -41.73 29.29 -12.95
N GLU A 2 -41.11 29.01 -14.09
CA GLU A 2 -40.65 27.66 -14.41
C GLU A 2 -39.44 27.36 -13.52
N VAL A 3 -39.58 26.31 -12.72
CA VAL A 3 -38.47 25.75 -11.95
C VAL A 3 -37.57 25.07 -12.98
N ASN A 4 -36.47 25.73 -13.34
CA ASN A 4 -35.43 25.14 -14.17
C ASN A 4 -35.02 23.81 -13.54
N GLY A 5 -35.43 22.70 -14.17
CA GLY A 5 -34.94 21.37 -13.83
C GLY A 5 -33.44 21.38 -14.01
N GLY A 6 -32.71 21.39 -12.89
CA GLY A 6 -31.26 21.37 -12.89
C GLY A 6 -30.79 20.24 -13.79
N ALA A 7 -30.00 20.59 -14.82
CA ALA A 7 -29.40 19.61 -15.69
C ALA A 7 -28.70 18.57 -14.82
N VAL A 8 -29.20 17.33 -14.86
CA VAL A 8 -28.53 16.20 -14.24
C VAL A 8 -27.16 16.16 -14.88
N SER A 9 -26.12 16.48 -14.11
CA SER A 9 -24.76 16.45 -14.61
C SER A 9 -24.48 15.05 -15.11
N ASP A 10 -24.12 14.95 -16.40
CA ASP A 10 -23.76 13.70 -17.04
C ASP A 10 -22.70 12.96 -16.18
N PRO A 11 -22.83 11.65 -15.92
CA PRO A 11 -21.91 10.91 -15.07
C PRO A 11 -20.42 11.09 -15.42
N GLU A 12 -20.08 11.24 -16.71
CA GLU A 12 -18.70 11.51 -17.14
C GLU A 12 -18.23 12.91 -16.71
N THR A 13 -19.12 13.90 -16.74
CA THR A 13 -18.85 15.25 -16.23
C THR A 13 -18.58 15.21 -14.72
N ILE A 14 -19.41 14.51 -13.94
CA ILE A 14 -19.20 14.34 -12.49
C ILE A 14 -17.86 13.63 -12.22
N ARG A 15 -17.60 12.53 -12.92
CA ARG A 15 -16.35 11.77 -12.77
C ARG A 15 -15.13 12.61 -13.10
N SER A 16 -15.15 13.36 -14.20
CA SER A 16 -14.05 14.24 -14.60
C SER A 16 -13.80 15.34 -13.57
N GLN A 17 -14.86 16.00 -13.09
CA GLN A 17 -14.76 17.03 -12.05
C GLN A 17 -14.22 16.45 -10.74
N PHE A 18 -14.68 15.27 -10.35
CA PHE A 18 -14.20 14.58 -9.16
C PHE A 18 -12.71 14.22 -9.29
N LEU A 19 -12.29 13.64 -10.42
CA LEU A 19 -10.88 13.35 -10.68
C LEU A 19 -10.00 14.62 -10.68
N GLN A 20 -10.51 15.72 -11.25
CA GLN A 20 -9.81 17.00 -11.22
C GLN A 20 -9.65 17.50 -9.78
N LEU A 21 -10.71 17.43 -8.96
CA LEU A 21 -10.66 17.79 -7.55
C LEU A 21 -9.64 16.93 -6.78
N LEU A 22 -9.65 15.62 -6.96
CA LEU A 22 -8.67 14.72 -6.32
C LEU A 22 -7.23 15.09 -6.70
N ARG A 23 -6.98 15.41 -7.98
CA ARG A 23 -5.66 15.85 -8.45
C ARG A 23 -5.22 17.17 -7.82
N THR A 24 -6.12 18.12 -7.61
CA THR A 24 -5.78 19.39 -6.93
C THR A 24 -5.43 19.22 -5.45
N ARG A 25 -5.82 18.09 -4.84
CA ARG A 25 -5.51 17.76 -3.44
C ARG A 25 -4.25 16.93 -3.27
N ARG A 26 -3.65 16.45 -4.37
CA ARG A 26 -2.38 15.73 -4.34
C ARG A 26 -1.22 16.71 -4.27
N ASN A 27 -0.17 16.30 -3.56
CA ASN A 27 1.09 17.02 -3.59
C ASN A 27 1.71 16.94 -4.98
N ALA A 28 2.65 17.86 -5.25
CA ALA A 28 3.38 17.87 -6.51
C ALA A 28 4.01 16.49 -6.78
N GLN A 29 3.75 15.95 -7.98
CA GLN A 29 4.39 14.73 -8.44
C GLN A 29 5.89 15.00 -8.60
N LEU A 30 6.69 14.08 -8.07
CA LEU A 30 8.14 14.14 -8.22
C LEU A 30 8.59 13.07 -9.22
N PRO A 31 9.75 13.24 -9.88
CA PRO A 31 10.37 12.14 -10.60
C PRO A 31 10.48 10.92 -9.69
N LEU A 32 10.07 9.76 -10.18
CA LEU A 32 10.15 8.52 -9.42
C LEU A 32 11.60 8.22 -9.07
N THR A 33 11.91 8.18 -7.78
CA THR A 33 13.22 7.74 -7.28
C THR A 33 13.09 6.54 -6.35
N VAL A 34 14.15 5.75 -6.28
CA VAL A 34 14.24 4.54 -5.47
C VAL A 34 15.33 4.72 -4.42
N GLU A 35 14.99 4.50 -3.16
CA GLU A 35 15.92 4.55 -2.03
C GLU A 35 15.92 3.18 -1.33
N PRO A 36 17.08 2.50 -1.19
CA PRO A 36 17.16 1.28 -0.39
C PRO A 36 16.76 1.54 1.07
N ALA A 37 15.98 0.62 1.64
CA ALA A 37 15.51 0.69 3.03
C ALA A 37 15.99 -0.53 3.83
N LYS A 38 15.88 -0.43 5.16
CA LYS A 38 16.14 -1.55 6.08
C LYS A 38 14.83 -2.27 6.39
N PRO A 39 14.86 -3.59 6.67
CA PRO A 39 13.71 -4.29 7.20
C PRO A 39 13.14 -3.64 8.46
N VAL A 40 11.81 -3.57 8.55
CA VAL A 40 11.12 -2.99 9.70
C VAL A 40 11.16 -3.97 10.88
N VAL A 41 11.82 -3.55 11.96
CA VAL A 41 11.96 -4.39 13.17
C VAL A 41 10.69 -4.38 14.04
N LYS A 42 9.98 -3.23 14.07
CA LYS A 42 8.78 -3.02 14.87
C LYS A 42 7.67 -2.41 14.02
N PRO A 43 6.93 -3.24 13.24
CA PRO A 43 5.87 -2.74 12.38
C PRO A 43 4.74 -2.11 13.18
N LEU A 44 4.22 -0.98 12.70
CA LEU A 44 3.11 -0.26 13.31
C LEU A 44 1.78 -0.82 12.79
N PHE A 45 1.05 -1.51 13.66
CA PHE A 45 -0.35 -1.87 13.46
C PHE A 45 -1.21 -0.87 14.22
N GLN A 46 -2.20 -0.27 13.57
CA GLN A 46 -3.07 0.77 14.14
C GLN A 46 -4.31 0.20 14.84
N ASP A 47 -4.32 -1.10 15.14
CA ASP A 47 -5.33 -1.74 16.00
C ASP A 47 -4.87 -1.76 17.46
N VAL A 48 -5.83 -1.61 18.38
CA VAL A 48 -5.58 -1.63 19.84
C VAL A 48 -4.91 -2.94 20.27
N THR A 49 -5.31 -4.05 19.65
CA THR A 49 -4.68 -5.35 19.81
C THR A 49 -4.02 -5.73 18.48
N PRO A 50 -2.68 -5.73 18.40
CA PRO A 50 -1.99 -6.12 17.19
C PRO A 50 -2.38 -7.54 16.80
N PRO A 51 -2.75 -7.76 15.52
CA PRO A 51 -3.03 -9.11 15.07
C PRO A 51 -1.73 -9.91 15.07
N THR A 52 -1.80 -11.19 15.42
CA THR A 52 -0.63 -12.07 15.45
C THR A 52 -0.69 -13.17 14.39
N PHE A 53 -1.89 -13.47 13.88
CA PHE A 53 -2.13 -14.58 12.96
C PHE A 53 -3.32 -14.33 12.02
N SER A 54 -3.27 -14.91 10.82
CA SER A 54 -4.40 -14.99 9.90
C SER A 54 -4.46 -16.38 9.27
N GLU A 55 -5.50 -17.16 9.60
CA GLU A 55 -5.72 -18.49 9.05
C GLU A 55 -5.83 -18.45 7.51
N ALA A 56 -6.56 -17.47 6.98
CA ALA A 56 -6.77 -17.32 5.54
C ALA A 56 -5.44 -17.10 4.78
N MET A 57 -4.51 -16.34 5.37
CA MET A 57 -3.21 -16.10 4.76
C MET A 57 -2.28 -17.31 4.87
N GLU A 58 -2.27 -17.97 6.02
CA GLU A 58 -1.47 -19.18 6.25
C GLU A 58 -1.95 -20.38 5.42
N SER A 59 -3.24 -20.41 5.08
CA SER A 59 -3.84 -21.39 4.19
C SER A 59 -3.52 -21.13 2.71
N CYS A 60 -2.82 -20.04 2.37
CA CYS A 60 -2.45 -19.76 0.99
C CYS A 60 -1.53 -20.89 0.45
N PRO A 61 -1.86 -21.49 -0.71
CA PRO A 61 -1.03 -22.55 -1.28
C PRO A 61 0.42 -22.09 -1.48
N LYS A 62 1.35 -22.84 -0.91
CA LYS A 62 2.81 -22.61 -0.98
C LYS A 62 3.52 -23.86 -1.47
N ALA A 63 4.63 -23.68 -2.19
CA ALA A 63 5.47 -24.80 -2.57
C ALA A 63 6.10 -25.43 -1.32
N ASN A 64 6.16 -26.75 -1.26
CA ASN A 64 6.76 -27.47 -0.14
C ASN A 64 8.29 -27.44 -0.23
N ILE A 65 8.90 -26.39 0.34
CA ILE A 65 10.34 -26.14 0.30
C ILE A 65 10.84 -26.05 1.75
N GLY A 66 11.55 -27.09 2.21
CA GLY A 66 11.97 -27.21 3.61
C GLY A 66 12.85 -26.05 4.11
N ASN A 67 13.68 -25.47 3.25
CA ASN A 67 14.58 -24.35 3.57
C ASN A 67 14.17 -23.02 2.91
N LEU A 68 12.86 -22.80 2.71
CA LEU A 68 12.35 -21.61 2.01
C LEU A 68 12.94 -20.31 2.55
N LYS A 69 13.00 -20.13 3.87
CA LYS A 69 13.51 -18.90 4.51
C LYS A 69 14.94 -18.55 4.09
N GLU A 70 15.81 -19.54 3.92
CA GLU A 70 17.19 -19.33 3.49
C GLU A 70 17.28 -18.97 2.01
N LEU A 71 16.32 -19.47 1.22
CA LEU A 71 16.20 -19.22 -0.21
C LEU A 71 15.46 -17.91 -0.52
N LEU A 72 14.79 -17.29 0.44
CA LEU A 72 14.15 -16.00 0.22
C LEU A 72 15.20 -14.88 0.11
N LYS A 73 15.01 -14.04 -0.89
CA LYS A 73 15.63 -12.73 -1.04
C LYS A 73 14.58 -11.69 -0.64
N GLU A 74 14.89 -10.97 0.43
CA GLU A 74 14.08 -9.84 0.90
C GLU A 74 14.76 -8.52 0.51
N GLU A 75 13.98 -7.62 -0.08
CA GLU A 75 14.41 -6.26 -0.42
C GLU A 75 13.39 -5.28 0.17
N ASN A 76 13.88 -4.28 0.89
CA ASN A 76 13.08 -3.19 1.40
C ASN A 76 13.54 -1.91 0.70
N LEU A 77 12.60 -1.10 0.21
CA LEU A 77 12.91 0.15 -0.47
C LEU A 77 11.80 1.18 -0.26
N TYR A 78 12.13 2.43 -0.52
CA TYR A 78 11.19 3.52 -0.64
C TYR A 78 11.11 3.98 -2.10
N LEU A 79 9.89 4.12 -2.61
CA LEU A 79 9.61 4.84 -3.84
C LEU A 79 9.15 6.25 -3.50
N HIS A 80 9.85 7.26 -3.98
CA HIS A 80 9.39 8.64 -3.85
C HIS A 80 8.51 8.98 -5.05
N THR A 81 7.23 9.18 -4.78
CA THR A 81 6.19 9.35 -5.82
C THR A 81 5.61 10.76 -5.84
N GLU A 82 5.60 11.43 -4.69
CA GLU A 82 5.08 12.78 -4.48
C GLU A 82 5.91 13.49 -3.40
N ALA A 83 5.72 14.79 -3.24
CA ALA A 83 6.35 15.53 -2.13
C ALA A 83 5.72 15.18 -0.76
N GLY A 84 6.54 15.31 0.29
CA GLY A 84 6.16 15.11 1.69
C GLY A 84 6.17 13.64 2.15
N ASP A 85 5.94 13.43 3.44
CA ASP A 85 6.09 12.10 4.08
C ASP A 85 5.18 11.04 3.48
N GLN A 86 3.97 11.43 3.10
CA GLN A 86 3.06 10.51 2.42
C GLN A 86 3.53 10.20 1.00
N GLY A 87 4.33 11.01 0.32
CA GLY A 87 4.85 10.69 -1.01
C GLY A 87 5.94 9.61 -1.01
N LYS A 88 6.50 9.29 0.15
CA LYS A 88 7.44 8.19 0.37
C LYS A 88 6.66 6.88 0.56
N LEU A 89 6.67 6.01 -0.45
CA LEU A 89 5.98 4.72 -0.46
C LEU A 89 6.93 3.59 -0.03
N PRO A 90 6.74 2.99 1.15
CA PRO A 90 7.48 1.81 1.60
C PRO A 90 7.05 0.57 0.83
N VAL A 91 8.04 -0.22 0.41
CA VAL A 91 7.86 -1.43 -0.39
C VAL A 91 8.70 -2.56 0.21
N LEU A 92 8.05 -3.70 0.44
CA LEU A 92 8.66 -4.97 0.84
C LEU A 92 8.54 -5.94 -0.33
N ILE A 93 9.67 -6.43 -0.83
CA ILE A 93 9.73 -7.39 -1.94
C ILE A 93 10.30 -8.70 -1.43
N LEU A 94 9.55 -9.80 -1.63
CA LEU A 94 10.03 -11.15 -1.43
C LEU A 94 10.09 -11.90 -2.76
N SER A 95 11.21 -12.55 -3.02
CA SER A 95 11.36 -13.49 -4.13
C SER A 95 12.30 -14.62 -3.72
N THR A 96 12.34 -15.72 -4.47
CA THR A 96 13.39 -16.73 -4.27
C THR A 96 14.70 -16.26 -4.90
N LYS A 97 15.82 -16.58 -4.24
CA LYS A 97 17.17 -16.50 -4.80
C LYS A 97 17.22 -17.47 -5.98
N GLY A 98 17.64 -16.98 -7.14
CA GLY A 98 17.71 -17.76 -8.37
C GLY A 98 18.69 -17.15 -9.35
N ASN A 99 18.94 -17.83 -10.48
CA ASN A 99 19.80 -17.31 -11.54
C ASN A 99 19.22 -15.98 -12.07
N ASN A 100 20.03 -14.91 -11.99
CA ASN A 100 19.65 -13.49 -12.13
C ASN A 100 19.16 -13.07 -13.54
N GLN A 101 18.67 -13.98 -14.39
CA GLN A 101 18.43 -13.69 -15.81
C GLN A 101 16.99 -13.93 -16.30
N GLU A 102 16.11 -14.58 -15.54
CA GLU A 102 14.72 -14.78 -15.98
C GLU A 102 13.77 -13.68 -15.47
N LYS A 103 12.99 -13.11 -16.39
CA LYS A 103 11.87 -12.23 -16.04
C LYS A 103 10.80 -13.05 -15.34
N ARG A 104 10.36 -12.60 -14.17
CA ARG A 104 9.34 -13.26 -13.35
C ARG A 104 8.10 -12.37 -13.23
N PRO A 105 6.89 -12.94 -13.17
CA PRO A 105 5.69 -12.17 -12.87
C PRO A 105 5.79 -11.57 -11.47
N ALA A 106 5.37 -10.30 -11.35
CA ALA A 106 5.27 -9.59 -10.08
C ALA A 106 3.80 -9.52 -9.64
N VAL A 107 3.55 -9.73 -8.34
CA VAL A 107 2.22 -9.62 -7.74
C VAL A 107 2.30 -8.61 -6.61
N VAL A 108 1.51 -7.54 -6.70
CA VAL A 108 1.44 -6.48 -5.69
C VAL A 108 0.23 -6.71 -4.79
N PHE A 109 0.47 -6.73 -3.49
CA PHE A 109 -0.53 -6.94 -2.45
C PHE A 109 -0.74 -5.65 -1.65
N LEU A 110 -2.00 -5.34 -1.40
CA LEU A 110 -2.42 -4.30 -0.48
C LEU A 110 -2.86 -4.94 0.83
N HIS A 111 -2.43 -4.38 1.95
CA HIS A 111 -2.86 -4.84 3.27
C HIS A 111 -4.24 -4.24 3.61
N SER A 112 -4.96 -4.86 4.54
CA SER A 112 -6.22 -4.31 5.04
C SER A 112 -6.00 -3.08 5.92
N THR A 113 -7.09 -2.36 6.22
CA THR A 113 -7.11 -1.24 7.15
C THR A 113 -6.44 -1.56 8.48
N HIS A 114 -5.72 -0.59 9.04
CA HIS A 114 -4.94 -0.65 10.29
C HIS A 114 -3.77 -1.64 10.32
N LYS A 115 -3.47 -2.30 9.20
CA LYS A 115 -2.28 -3.17 9.06
C LYS A 115 -1.14 -2.42 8.36
N CYS A 116 -0.11 -3.17 7.97
CA CYS A 116 1.05 -2.71 7.21
C CYS A 116 1.51 -3.82 6.27
N LYS A 117 2.49 -3.54 5.41
CA LYS A 117 3.07 -4.49 4.46
C LYS A 117 3.71 -5.70 5.15
N GLU A 118 4.24 -5.56 6.36
CA GLU A 118 4.80 -6.69 7.13
C GLU A 118 3.72 -7.72 7.49
N TRP A 119 2.47 -7.27 7.67
CA TRP A 119 1.33 -8.17 7.90
C TRP A 119 1.18 -9.20 6.77
N LEU A 120 1.54 -8.79 5.53
CA LEU A 120 1.37 -9.59 4.33
C LEU A 120 2.38 -10.73 4.20
N ARG A 121 3.38 -10.83 5.08
CA ARG A 121 4.51 -11.76 4.92
C ARG A 121 4.11 -13.20 4.60
N PRO A 122 3.14 -13.86 5.27
CA PRO A 122 2.77 -15.23 4.91
C PRO A 122 2.32 -15.38 3.44
N LEU A 123 1.59 -14.37 2.92
CA LEU A 123 1.15 -14.33 1.53
C LEU A 123 2.32 -14.07 0.57
N LEU A 124 3.21 -13.14 0.93
CA LEU A 124 4.40 -12.86 0.14
C LEU A 124 5.32 -14.09 0.03
N GLU A 125 5.52 -14.82 1.12
CA GLU A 125 6.29 -16.07 1.14
C GLU A 125 5.63 -17.16 0.30
N ALA A 126 4.30 -17.31 0.40
CA ALA A 126 3.56 -18.29 -0.40
C ALA A 126 3.68 -18.03 -1.91
N TYR A 127 3.60 -16.76 -2.34
CA TYR A 127 3.81 -16.39 -3.75
C TYR A 127 5.28 -16.52 -4.17
N ALA A 128 6.22 -16.05 -3.35
CA ALA A 128 7.65 -16.19 -3.64
C ALA A 128 8.06 -17.66 -3.82
N SER A 129 7.54 -18.56 -2.97
CA SER A 129 7.81 -20.01 -3.06
C SER A 129 7.38 -20.64 -4.39
N ARG A 130 6.44 -19.99 -5.11
CA ARG A 130 5.93 -20.42 -6.42
C ARG A 130 6.60 -19.69 -7.60
N GLY A 131 7.69 -18.94 -7.34
CA GLY A 131 8.49 -18.27 -8.37
C GLY A 131 8.05 -16.84 -8.72
N TYR A 132 7.09 -16.27 -8.00
CA TYR A 132 6.68 -14.87 -8.20
C TYR A 132 7.64 -13.90 -7.51
N VAL A 133 7.67 -12.65 -8.00
CA VAL A 133 8.14 -11.50 -7.22
C VAL A 133 6.94 -10.97 -6.45
N ALA A 134 6.85 -11.27 -5.16
CA ALA A 134 5.75 -10.85 -4.31
C ALA A 134 6.07 -9.51 -3.63
N ILE A 135 5.16 -8.54 -3.73
CA ILE A 135 5.40 -7.16 -3.29
C ILE A 135 4.28 -6.73 -2.33
N GLY A 136 4.64 -6.27 -1.14
CA GLY A 136 3.74 -5.57 -0.22
C GLY A 136 4.09 -4.08 -0.15
N VAL A 137 3.08 -3.23 -0.03
CA VAL A 137 3.27 -1.77 0.11
C VAL A 137 2.45 -1.21 1.26
N ASP A 138 2.97 -0.18 1.93
CA ASP A 138 2.21 0.54 2.94
C ASP A 138 1.32 1.60 2.28
N SER A 139 0.00 1.47 2.47
CA SER A 139 -0.96 2.48 2.01
C SER A 139 -0.81 3.80 2.79
N ARG A 140 -1.37 4.90 2.28
CA ARG A 140 -1.28 6.20 2.96
C ARG A 140 -1.74 6.10 4.41
N TYR A 141 -1.00 6.75 5.30
CA TYR A 141 -1.24 6.82 6.74
C TYR A 141 -1.26 5.47 7.49
N HIS A 142 -0.60 4.45 6.94
CA HIS A 142 -0.41 3.12 7.54
C HIS A 142 1.06 2.71 7.56
N GLY A 143 1.41 1.70 8.37
CA GLY A 143 2.76 1.14 8.44
C GLY A 143 3.82 2.21 8.68
N GLU A 144 4.87 2.25 7.85
CA GLU A 144 5.93 3.27 7.96
C GLU A 144 5.48 4.68 7.53
N ARG A 145 4.28 4.82 6.93
CA ARG A 145 3.65 6.11 6.60
C ARG A 145 2.74 6.62 7.73
N ALA A 146 2.71 5.93 8.88
CA ALA A 146 1.97 6.33 10.07
C ALA A 146 2.93 6.69 11.22
N SER A 147 2.52 7.64 12.06
CA SER A 147 3.28 8.06 13.25
C SER A 147 2.63 7.66 14.56
N SER A 148 1.37 7.22 14.53
CA SER A 148 0.58 6.85 15.70
C SER A 148 -0.53 5.85 15.36
N LEU A 149 -1.16 5.29 16.40
CA LEU A 149 -2.34 4.43 16.28
C LEU A 149 -3.55 5.15 15.65
N THR A 150 -3.58 6.48 15.69
CA THR A 150 -4.72 7.27 15.20
C THR A 150 -4.47 7.92 13.85
N THR A 151 -3.25 7.84 13.28
CA THR A 151 -2.87 8.60 12.08
C THR A 151 -3.86 8.43 10.93
N TYR A 152 -4.30 7.21 10.62
CA TYR A 152 -5.25 6.98 9.52
C TYR A 152 -6.62 7.61 9.80
N ARG A 153 -7.14 7.45 11.02
CA ARG A 153 -8.41 8.03 11.44
C ARG A 153 -8.36 9.56 11.43
N ASP A 154 -7.28 10.12 11.94
CA ASP A 154 -7.11 11.58 12.02
C ASP A 154 -7.00 12.17 10.61
N ALA A 155 -6.33 11.47 9.68
CA ALA A 155 -6.31 11.84 8.26
C ALA A 155 -7.71 11.76 7.61
N LEU A 156 -8.52 10.73 7.90
CA LEU A 156 -9.90 10.66 7.41
C LEU A 156 -10.75 11.84 7.90
N VAL A 157 -10.64 12.18 9.19
CA VAL A 157 -11.37 13.31 9.77
C VAL A 157 -10.91 14.64 9.18
N SER A 158 -9.60 14.82 8.99
CA SER A 158 -9.03 16.03 8.36
C SER A 158 -9.50 16.17 6.91
N SER A 159 -9.42 15.09 6.12
CA SER A 159 -9.85 15.08 4.73
C SER A 159 -11.33 15.42 4.59
N TRP A 160 -12.18 14.88 5.47
CA TRP A 160 -13.60 15.20 5.48
C TRP A 160 -13.88 16.67 5.80
N LYS A 161 -13.17 17.26 6.76
CA LYS A 161 -13.38 18.64 7.21
C LYS A 161 -12.80 19.67 6.24
N ASN A 162 -11.61 19.40 5.72
CA ASN A 162 -10.76 20.40 5.07
C ASN A 162 -10.38 20.02 3.63
N GLY A 163 -10.46 18.73 3.26
CA GLY A 163 -9.95 18.25 1.98
C GLY A 163 -8.43 18.34 1.82
N ASP A 164 -7.69 18.45 2.92
CA ASP A 164 -6.24 18.71 2.98
C ASP A 164 -5.37 17.45 3.02
N THR A 165 -5.99 16.29 3.16
CA THR A 165 -5.35 14.99 3.24
C THR A 165 -6.04 13.99 2.32
N MET A 166 -5.32 12.94 1.95
CA MET A 166 -5.76 11.97 0.93
C MET A 166 -5.58 10.54 1.45
N PRO A 167 -6.26 10.10 2.53
CA PRO A 167 -6.22 8.69 2.95
C PRO A 167 -6.71 7.77 1.83
N PHE A 168 -6.33 6.49 1.86
CA PHE A 168 -6.52 5.56 0.73
C PHE A 168 -7.92 5.56 0.08
N ILE A 169 -8.99 5.77 0.86
CA ILE A 169 -10.37 5.86 0.33
C ILE A 169 -10.59 7.07 -0.59
N PHE A 170 -9.77 8.10 -0.47
CA PHE A 170 -9.77 9.31 -1.28
C PHE A 170 -8.57 9.40 -2.23
N ASP A 171 -7.67 8.40 -2.25
CA ASP A 171 -6.51 8.36 -3.16
C ASP A 171 -6.92 7.99 -4.58
#